data_AF-A0A1G2Y6W5-F1
#
_entry.id   AF-A0A1G2Y6W5-F1
#
_cell.length_a   1.000
_cell.length_b   1.000
_cell.length_c   1.000
_cell.angle_alpha   90.00
_cell.angle_beta   90.00
_cell.angle_gamma   90.00
#
_symmetry.space_group_name_H-M   'P 1'
#
loop_
_entity.id
_entity.type
_entity.pdbx_description
1 polymer ?
#
loop_
_entity_poly.entity_id
_entity_poly.type
_entity_poly.pdbx_seq_one_letter_code
_entity_poly.pdbx_strand_id
1 'polypeptide(L)'
;MAKQENKPIRAGIALYQAAMANPTDYLGFLRLVHLRKMAAENDSFIKSLNAIWEPIKKTNRLMAKSSPPIRGLIEKVITEFNIQLSLIKADITSQNKSKKAEFDNLIEAVKKATIKADDEWSKLFDCPRPKTSEDWQRLAVRAGISADFALKGQWTPDDVLPIIEGYLQRLKDQQPKLNIEQVKTRSRSKLKEAPKRSWNLAELDKAIQEYKRDHAAEIQKILSVLESSKSTAVEKTAMRKYAQSLFGRNVLMRKFGVRGGKLVAQTTTHKSLSALLGLKSKANTISRDVIREDILKSNKMVLRSAFDEPADENAADGEIIASETEKTLSIIRKYADSNKKDAKEAAKSLYKKYTRSEMSDEQVRETIKLLDKKKY
;
A
#
# COMPACT_ATOMS: atom_id res chain seq x y z
N MET A 1 -69.38 -19.91 9.24
CA MET A 1 -68.67 -19.78 7.96
C MET A 1 -67.35 -19.09 8.20
N ALA A 2 -66.26 -19.74 7.81
CA ALA A 2 -64.92 -19.56 8.36
C ALA A 2 -64.18 -18.33 7.83
N LYS A 3 -63.58 -17.57 8.77
CA LYS A 3 -62.56 -16.56 8.51
C LYS A 3 -61.33 -17.25 7.92
N GLN A 4 -61.12 -17.13 6.61
CA GLN A 4 -59.84 -17.45 5.97
C GLN A 4 -58.82 -16.37 6.38
N GLU A 5 -58.10 -16.65 7.46
CA GLU A 5 -57.06 -15.77 7.97
C GLU A 5 -55.77 -15.85 7.13
N ASN A 6 -55.21 -14.66 6.89
CA ASN A 6 -53.92 -14.33 6.28
C ASN A 6 -52.72 -15.06 6.93
N LYS A 7 -52.58 -16.36 6.65
CA LYS A 7 -51.42 -17.18 7.00
C LYS A 7 -50.08 -16.69 6.42
N PRO A 8 -49.97 -16.13 5.19
CA PRO A 8 -48.66 -15.70 4.68
C PRO A 8 -48.17 -14.40 5.33
N ILE A 9 -49.07 -13.53 5.79
CA ILE A 9 -48.70 -12.26 6.44
C ILE A 9 -48.26 -12.50 7.89
N ARG A 10 -48.90 -13.41 8.64
CA ARG A 10 -48.42 -13.80 9.98
C ARG A 10 -47.08 -14.54 9.93
N ALA A 11 -46.82 -15.34 8.89
CA ALA A 11 -45.52 -15.96 8.67
C ALA A 11 -44.43 -14.94 8.31
N GLY A 12 -44.76 -13.92 7.51
CA GLY A 12 -43.85 -12.81 7.18
C GLY A 12 -43.50 -11.94 8.37
N ILE A 13 -44.47 -11.64 9.25
CA ILE A 13 -44.25 -10.85 10.47
C ILE A 13 -43.41 -11.65 11.49
N ALA A 14 -43.64 -12.95 11.65
CA ALA A 14 -42.83 -13.81 12.50
C ALA A 14 -41.38 -13.95 12.00
N LEU A 15 -41.16 -13.98 10.68
CA LEU A 15 -39.83 -13.99 10.07
C LEU A 15 -39.08 -12.66 10.21
N TYR A 16 -39.80 -11.53 10.12
CA TYR A 16 -39.23 -10.20 10.33
C TYR A 16 -38.88 -9.94 11.81
N GLN A 17 -39.72 -10.39 12.74
CA GLN A 17 -39.47 -10.31 14.19
C GLN A 17 -38.34 -11.26 14.62
N ALA A 18 -38.20 -12.43 14.00
CA ALA A 18 -37.07 -13.33 14.22
C ALA A 18 -35.74 -12.79 13.64
N ALA A 19 -35.79 -12.04 12.53
CA ALA A 19 -34.63 -11.37 11.93
C ALA A 19 -34.12 -10.16 12.75
N MET A 20 -35.01 -9.51 13.51
CA MET A 20 -34.67 -8.41 14.43
C MET A 20 -34.06 -8.91 15.76
N ALA A 21 -34.24 -10.19 16.11
CA ALA A 21 -33.86 -10.75 17.41
C ALA A 21 -32.45 -11.37 17.46
N ASN A 22 -31.67 -11.32 16.37
CA ASN A 22 -30.31 -11.87 16.30
C ASN A 22 -29.46 -11.14 15.23
N PRO A 23 -28.58 -10.19 15.58
CA PRO A 23 -27.98 -9.28 14.60
C PRO A 23 -26.63 -9.75 14.05
N THR A 24 -26.18 -10.98 14.28
CA THR A 24 -24.84 -11.37 13.82
C THR A 24 -24.76 -11.75 12.35
N ASP A 25 -25.83 -12.24 11.69
CA ASP A 25 -25.82 -12.34 10.22
C ASP A 25 -27.19 -12.77 9.62
N TYR A 26 -28.00 -11.83 9.12
CA TYR A 26 -29.18 -12.16 8.28
C TYR A 26 -28.75 -12.91 7.00
N LEU A 27 -27.59 -12.56 6.44
CA LEU A 27 -27.02 -13.20 5.26
C LEU A 27 -26.36 -14.54 5.60
N GLY A 28 -25.74 -14.67 6.77
CA GLY A 28 -25.19 -15.92 7.28
C GLY A 28 -26.29 -16.93 7.62
N PHE A 29 -27.41 -16.51 8.20
CA PHE A 29 -28.59 -17.37 8.41
C PHE A 29 -29.18 -17.83 7.07
N LEU A 30 -29.39 -16.92 6.10
CA LEU A 30 -29.84 -17.30 4.76
C LEU A 30 -28.86 -18.24 4.05
N ARG A 31 -27.55 -18.02 4.20
CA ARG A 31 -26.49 -18.88 3.66
C ARG A 31 -26.47 -20.25 4.32
N LEU A 32 -26.71 -20.35 5.62
CA LEU A 32 -26.74 -21.61 6.38
C LEU A 32 -28.03 -22.42 6.10
N VAL A 33 -29.17 -21.73 5.95
CA VAL A 33 -30.44 -22.33 5.51
C VAL A 33 -30.33 -22.82 4.06
N HIS A 34 -29.72 -22.03 3.17
CA HIS A 34 -29.54 -22.41 1.77
C HIS A 34 -28.51 -23.54 1.59
N LEU A 35 -27.39 -23.52 2.34
CA LEU A 35 -26.41 -24.61 2.37
C LEU A 35 -26.99 -25.89 2.99
N ARG A 36 -27.84 -25.80 4.02
CA ARG A 36 -28.56 -26.97 4.57
C ARG A 36 -29.59 -27.52 3.58
N LYS A 37 -30.30 -26.65 2.84
CA LYS A 37 -31.22 -27.07 1.78
C LYS A 37 -30.47 -27.77 0.64
N MET A 38 -29.35 -27.22 0.17
CA MET A 38 -28.48 -27.87 -0.81
C MET A 38 -27.83 -29.16 -0.31
N ALA A 39 -27.43 -29.21 0.96
CA ALA A 39 -26.88 -30.43 1.56
C ALA A 39 -27.96 -31.52 1.67
N ALA A 40 -29.20 -31.18 2.05
CA ALA A 40 -30.32 -32.11 2.08
C ALA A 40 -30.74 -32.58 0.68
N GLU A 41 -30.74 -31.69 -0.32
CA GLU A 41 -30.99 -32.02 -1.73
C GLU A 41 -29.87 -32.90 -2.30
N ASN A 42 -28.60 -32.64 -1.96
CA ASN A 42 -27.46 -33.49 -2.33
C ASN A 42 -27.46 -34.84 -1.60
N ASP A 43 -27.85 -34.91 -0.33
CA ASP A 43 -27.97 -36.18 0.40
C ASP A 43 -29.10 -37.06 -0.15
N SER A 44 -30.23 -36.44 -0.51
CA SER A 44 -31.31 -37.11 -1.22
C SER A 44 -30.83 -37.63 -2.58
N PHE A 45 -30.09 -36.81 -3.33
CA PHE A 45 -29.53 -37.18 -4.63
C PHE A 45 -28.49 -38.30 -4.53
N ILE A 46 -27.58 -38.24 -3.56
CA ILE A 46 -26.59 -39.30 -3.28
C ILE A 46 -27.28 -40.60 -2.85
N LYS A 47 -28.35 -40.53 -2.04
CA LYS A 47 -29.16 -41.70 -1.70
C LYS A 47 -29.86 -42.30 -2.92
N SER A 48 -30.43 -41.47 -3.81
CA SER A 48 -31.01 -41.93 -5.08
C SER A 48 -29.96 -42.56 -6.00
N LEU A 49 -28.77 -41.96 -6.12
CA LEU A 49 -27.66 -42.53 -6.88
C LEU A 49 -27.19 -43.88 -6.31
N ASN A 50 -27.06 -44.00 -4.99
CA ASN A 50 -26.65 -45.25 -4.34
C ASN A 50 -27.72 -46.34 -4.47
N ALA A 51 -29.01 -45.98 -4.37
CA ALA A 51 -30.13 -46.91 -4.58
C ALA A 51 -30.16 -47.46 -6.01
N ILE A 52 -29.66 -46.69 -6.99
CA ILE A 52 -29.51 -47.10 -8.39
C ILE A 52 -28.22 -47.91 -8.61
N TRP A 53 -27.13 -47.55 -7.93
CA TRP A 53 -25.80 -48.12 -8.15
C TRP A 53 -25.58 -49.50 -7.51
N GLU A 54 -26.21 -49.78 -6.37
CA GLU A 54 -26.09 -51.09 -5.69
C GLU A 54 -26.70 -52.26 -6.48
N PRO A 55 -27.89 -52.13 -7.10
CA PRO A 55 -28.40 -53.12 -8.03
C PRO A 55 -27.42 -53.43 -9.17
N ILE A 56 -26.76 -52.42 -9.76
CA ILE A 56 -25.82 -52.57 -10.88
C ILE A 56 -24.58 -53.38 -10.49
N LYS A 57 -24.01 -53.11 -9.30
CA LYS A 57 -22.91 -53.94 -8.77
C LYS A 57 -23.33 -55.39 -8.62
N LYS A 58 -24.58 -55.64 -8.19
CA LYS A 58 -25.13 -56.98 -8.05
C LYS A 58 -25.33 -57.65 -9.43
N THR A 59 -25.85 -56.94 -10.42
CA THR A 59 -26.05 -57.48 -11.79
C THR A 59 -24.72 -57.76 -12.50
N ASN A 60 -23.71 -56.90 -12.33
CA ASN A 60 -22.36 -57.13 -12.88
C ASN A 60 -21.65 -58.34 -12.25
N ARG A 61 -21.91 -58.63 -10.96
CA ARG A 61 -21.44 -59.87 -10.31
C ARG A 61 -22.15 -61.12 -10.84
N LEU A 62 -23.41 -61.00 -11.27
CA LEU A 62 -24.18 -62.08 -11.88
C LEU A 62 -23.78 -62.33 -13.34
N MET A 63 -23.43 -61.28 -14.10
CA MET A 63 -22.88 -61.35 -15.46
C MET A 63 -21.63 -62.22 -15.61
N ALA A 64 -20.79 -62.23 -14.57
CA ALA A 64 -19.59 -63.06 -14.52
C ALA A 64 -19.91 -64.57 -14.45
N LYS A 65 -21.16 -64.94 -14.14
CA LYS A 65 -21.61 -66.33 -13.91
C LYS A 65 -22.75 -66.78 -14.84
N SER A 66 -23.28 -65.90 -15.69
CA SER A 66 -24.47 -66.16 -16.51
C SER A 66 -24.14 -66.72 -17.90
N SER A 67 -25.04 -67.54 -18.46
CA SER A 67 -24.92 -68.13 -19.80
C SER A 67 -25.00 -67.07 -20.93
N PRO A 68 -24.48 -67.36 -22.14
CA PRO A 68 -24.40 -66.41 -23.24
C PRO A 68 -25.71 -65.67 -23.60
N PRO A 69 -26.89 -66.32 -23.67
CA PRO A 69 -28.13 -65.60 -24.02
C PRO A 69 -28.58 -64.61 -22.93
N ILE A 70 -28.28 -64.91 -21.65
CA ILE A 70 -28.59 -64.01 -20.53
C ILE A 70 -27.65 -62.80 -20.54
N ARG A 71 -26.38 -63.00 -20.93
CA ARG A 71 -25.39 -61.93 -21.07
C ARG A 71 -25.85 -60.86 -22.07
N GLY A 72 -26.39 -61.26 -23.23
CA GLY A 72 -26.89 -60.32 -24.23
C GLY A 72 -28.08 -59.47 -23.75
N LEU A 73 -28.94 -60.02 -22.89
CA LEU A 73 -30.04 -59.26 -22.29
C LEU A 73 -29.52 -58.25 -21.26
N ILE A 74 -28.55 -58.66 -20.44
CA ILE A 74 -27.94 -57.78 -19.44
C ILE A 74 -27.13 -56.66 -20.10
N GLU A 75 -26.41 -56.94 -21.20
CA GLU A 75 -25.69 -55.93 -21.98
C GLU A 75 -26.64 -54.84 -22.50
N LYS A 76 -27.80 -55.22 -23.06
CA LYS A 76 -28.82 -54.24 -23.50
C LYS A 76 -29.32 -53.36 -22.35
N VAL A 77 -29.61 -53.95 -21.20
CA VAL A 77 -30.04 -53.20 -20.00
C VAL A 77 -28.95 -52.24 -19.51
N ILE A 78 -27.69 -52.66 -19.54
CA ILE A 78 -26.55 -51.80 -19.18
C ILE A 78 -26.40 -50.65 -20.19
N THR A 79 -26.54 -50.91 -21.49
CA THR A 79 -26.46 -49.87 -22.52
C THR A 79 -27.55 -48.81 -22.34
N GLU A 80 -28.80 -49.24 -22.18
CA GLU A 80 -29.94 -48.34 -22.01
C GLU A 80 -29.83 -47.51 -20.71
N PHE A 81 -29.34 -48.15 -19.65
CA PHE A 81 -29.06 -47.46 -18.39
C PHE A 81 -27.93 -46.41 -18.50
N ASN A 82 -26.85 -46.73 -19.23
CA ASN A 82 -25.77 -45.77 -19.48
C ASN A 82 -26.24 -44.57 -20.30
N ILE A 83 -27.17 -44.77 -21.25
CA ILE A 83 -27.82 -43.68 -21.98
C ILE A 83 -28.59 -42.78 -21.02
N GLN A 84 -29.40 -43.34 -20.12
CA GLN A 84 -30.15 -42.55 -19.12
C GLN A 84 -29.22 -41.77 -18.18
N LEU A 85 -28.13 -42.37 -17.71
CA LEU A 85 -27.13 -41.66 -16.90
C LEU A 85 -26.48 -40.49 -17.66
N SER A 86 -26.20 -40.67 -18.95
CA SER A 86 -25.62 -39.59 -19.76
C SER A 86 -26.57 -38.40 -19.91
N LEU A 87 -27.88 -38.66 -20.05
CA LEU A 87 -28.92 -37.64 -20.14
C LEU A 87 -29.09 -36.88 -18.81
N ILE A 88 -29.12 -37.60 -17.68
CA ILE A 88 -29.18 -37.00 -16.34
C ILE A 88 -27.94 -36.12 -16.08
N LYS A 89 -26.75 -36.59 -16.47
CA LYS A 89 -25.51 -35.82 -16.33
C LYS A 89 -25.54 -34.55 -17.17
N ALA A 90 -26.09 -34.61 -18.39
CA ALA A 90 -26.25 -33.46 -19.26
C ALA A 90 -27.23 -32.43 -18.66
N ASP A 91 -28.37 -32.88 -18.14
CA ASP A 91 -29.38 -32.02 -17.51
C ASP A 91 -28.84 -31.32 -16.24
N ILE A 92 -28.16 -32.06 -15.35
CA ILE A 92 -27.51 -31.48 -14.16
C ILE A 92 -26.45 -30.44 -14.57
N THR A 93 -25.68 -30.72 -15.62
CA THR A 93 -24.66 -29.78 -16.12
C THR A 93 -25.32 -28.51 -16.69
N SER A 94 -26.46 -28.64 -17.38
CA SER A 94 -27.24 -27.53 -17.91
C SER A 94 -27.87 -26.68 -16.79
N GLN A 95 -28.47 -27.33 -15.78
CA GLN A 95 -29.04 -26.66 -14.61
C GLN A 95 -27.96 -25.94 -13.78
N ASN A 96 -26.78 -26.54 -13.63
CA ASN A 96 -25.68 -25.87 -12.95
C ASN A 96 -25.11 -24.71 -13.78
N LYS A 97 -25.07 -24.80 -15.11
CA LYS A 97 -24.66 -23.70 -15.98
C LYS A 97 -25.64 -22.52 -15.92
N SER A 98 -26.94 -22.77 -15.94
CA SER A 98 -27.96 -21.72 -15.84
C SER A 98 -27.95 -21.05 -14.46
N LYS A 99 -27.86 -21.83 -13.38
CA LYS A 99 -27.79 -21.29 -12.01
C LYS A 99 -26.45 -20.64 -11.67
N LYS A 100 -25.37 -20.96 -12.39
CA LYS A 100 -24.05 -20.36 -12.14
C LYS A 100 -24.09 -18.83 -12.27
N ALA A 101 -24.75 -18.30 -13.30
CA ALA A 101 -24.88 -16.85 -13.47
C ALA A 101 -25.67 -16.21 -12.31
N GLU A 102 -26.72 -16.87 -11.84
CA GLU A 102 -27.49 -16.41 -10.66
C GLU A 102 -26.63 -16.43 -9.39
N PHE A 103 -25.81 -17.46 -9.18
CA PHE A 103 -24.88 -17.52 -8.05
C PHE A 103 -23.80 -16.44 -8.12
N ASP A 104 -23.20 -16.23 -9.30
CA ASP A 104 -22.20 -15.20 -9.50
C ASP A 104 -22.79 -13.81 -9.20
N ASN A 105 -24.02 -13.54 -9.66
CA ASN A 105 -24.76 -12.31 -9.35
C ASN A 105 -25.05 -12.16 -7.84
N LEU A 106 -25.47 -13.23 -7.16
CA LEU A 106 -25.70 -13.20 -5.71
C LEU A 106 -24.41 -12.96 -4.93
N ILE A 107 -23.30 -13.58 -5.33
CA ILE A 107 -21.99 -13.38 -4.72
C ILE A 107 -21.54 -11.93 -4.91
N GLU A 108 -21.72 -11.35 -6.09
CA GLU A 108 -21.43 -9.93 -6.33
C GLU A 108 -22.31 -9.00 -5.49
N ALA A 109 -23.61 -9.29 -5.40
CA ALA A 109 -24.54 -8.50 -4.58
C ALA A 109 -24.13 -8.52 -3.10
N VAL A 110 -23.78 -9.70 -2.56
CA VAL A 110 -23.29 -9.84 -1.19
C VAL A 110 -21.99 -9.07 -0.99
N LYS A 111 -21.02 -9.18 -1.92
CA LYS A 111 -19.76 -8.42 -1.83
C LYS A 111 -20.00 -6.92 -1.80
N LYS A 112 -20.87 -6.40 -2.65
CA LYS A 112 -21.23 -4.96 -2.68
C LYS A 112 -21.89 -4.54 -1.37
N ALA A 113 -22.80 -5.34 -0.83
CA ALA A 113 -23.44 -5.06 0.45
C ALA A 113 -22.44 -5.09 1.63
N THR A 114 -21.49 -6.02 1.64
CA THR A 114 -20.43 -6.09 2.66
C THR A 114 -19.53 -4.85 2.61
N ILE A 115 -19.08 -4.44 1.43
CA ILE A 115 -18.25 -3.24 1.26
C ILE A 115 -19.01 -2.00 1.76
N LYS A 116 -20.27 -1.85 1.36
CA LYS A 116 -21.11 -0.74 1.80
C LYS A 116 -21.27 -0.70 3.33
N ALA A 117 -21.48 -1.86 3.96
CA ALA A 117 -21.59 -1.95 5.41
C ALA A 117 -20.25 -1.65 6.13
N ASP A 118 -19.12 -2.06 5.56
CA ASP A 118 -17.79 -1.72 6.08
C ASP A 118 -17.52 -0.20 5.98
N ASP A 119 -17.93 0.43 4.87
CA ASP A 119 -17.81 1.88 4.66
C ASP A 119 -18.72 2.67 5.60
N GLU A 120 -19.98 2.25 5.77
CA GLU A 120 -20.93 2.87 6.71
C GLU A 120 -20.43 2.75 8.16
N TRP A 121 -19.92 1.58 8.55
CA TRP A 121 -19.29 1.37 9.85
C TRP A 121 -18.09 2.32 10.04
N SER A 122 -17.19 2.38 9.05
CA SER A 122 -16.01 3.24 9.13
C SER A 122 -16.36 4.72 9.18
N LYS A 123 -17.46 5.16 8.56
CA LYS A 123 -17.95 6.54 8.66
C LYS A 123 -18.55 6.86 10.01
N LEU A 124 -19.36 5.94 10.56
CA LEU A 124 -20.02 6.15 11.85
C LEU A 124 -19.04 6.14 13.02
N PHE A 125 -18.03 5.28 12.94
CA PHE A 125 -17.17 4.96 14.07
C PHE A 125 -15.70 5.31 13.83
N ASP A 126 -15.33 5.92 12.70
CA ASP A 126 -13.94 6.26 12.36
C ASP A 126 -12.94 5.09 12.55
N CYS A 127 -13.40 3.86 12.27
CA CYS A 127 -12.65 2.64 12.51
C CYS A 127 -13.03 1.48 11.59
N PRO A 128 -12.13 0.50 11.36
CA PRO A 128 -12.47 -0.69 10.58
C PRO A 128 -13.45 -1.61 11.32
N ARG A 129 -14.36 -2.27 10.59
CA ARG A 129 -15.31 -3.23 11.18
C ARG A 129 -14.59 -4.48 11.73
N PRO A 130 -14.97 -5.01 12.92
CA PRO A 130 -14.47 -6.29 13.41
C PRO A 130 -14.81 -7.43 12.44
N LYS A 131 -13.84 -8.29 12.12
CA LYS A 131 -13.97 -9.32 11.07
C LYS A 131 -14.15 -10.72 11.62
N THR A 132 -13.71 -10.98 12.84
CA THR A 132 -13.73 -12.31 13.46
C THR A 132 -14.60 -12.34 14.71
N SER A 133 -15.09 -13.51 15.08
CA SER A 133 -15.79 -13.72 16.35
C SER A 133 -14.91 -13.38 17.56
N GLU A 134 -13.61 -13.67 17.48
CA GLU A 134 -12.63 -13.27 18.50
C GLU A 134 -12.53 -11.75 18.66
N ASP A 135 -12.62 -10.99 17.57
CA ASP A 135 -12.62 -9.53 17.65
C ASP A 135 -13.81 -9.07 18.46
N TRP A 136 -15.02 -9.54 18.15
CA TRP A 136 -16.24 -9.21 18.88
C TRP A 136 -16.19 -9.60 20.36
N GLN A 137 -15.68 -10.80 20.68
CA GLN A 137 -15.51 -11.25 22.06
C GLN A 137 -14.56 -10.35 22.85
N ARG A 138 -13.42 -9.96 22.24
CA ARG A 138 -12.45 -9.06 22.89
C ARG A 138 -13.04 -7.68 23.15
N LEU A 139 -13.93 -7.21 22.29
CA LEU A 139 -14.64 -5.94 22.50
C LEU A 139 -15.67 -6.05 23.62
N ALA A 140 -16.45 -7.13 23.63
CA ALA A 140 -17.47 -7.37 24.66
C ALA A 140 -16.86 -7.46 26.06
N VAL A 141 -15.80 -8.27 26.24
CA VAL A 141 -15.12 -8.42 27.53
C VAL A 141 -14.62 -7.08 28.07
N ARG A 142 -14.17 -6.20 27.18
CA ARG A 142 -13.65 -4.89 27.56
C ARG A 142 -14.72 -3.90 27.99
N ALA A 143 -15.92 -4.04 27.45
CA ALA A 143 -17.10 -3.31 27.87
C ALA A 143 -17.73 -3.85 29.16
N GLY A 144 -17.09 -4.84 29.81
CA GLY A 144 -17.64 -5.51 30.98
C GLY A 144 -18.75 -6.50 30.65
N ILE A 145 -18.89 -6.87 29.37
CA ILE A 145 -19.92 -7.79 28.89
C ILE A 145 -19.29 -9.16 28.66
N SER A 146 -19.97 -10.22 29.09
CA SER A 146 -19.47 -11.59 28.91
C SER A 146 -19.27 -11.91 27.42
N ALA A 147 -18.14 -12.55 27.07
CA ALA A 147 -17.87 -13.02 25.71
C ALA A 147 -18.97 -13.96 25.19
N ASP A 148 -19.56 -14.76 26.07
CA ASP A 148 -20.67 -15.66 25.73
C ASP A 148 -21.97 -14.90 25.42
N PHE A 149 -22.16 -13.74 26.06
CA PHE A 149 -23.29 -12.85 25.76
C PHE A 149 -23.14 -12.21 24.38
N ALA A 150 -21.90 -11.86 24.00
CA ALA A 150 -21.60 -11.36 22.66
C ALA A 150 -21.96 -12.38 21.56
N LEU A 151 -21.66 -13.66 21.77
CA LEU A 151 -21.91 -14.67 20.75
C LEU A 151 -23.38 -15.09 20.61
N LYS A 152 -24.18 -14.93 21.66
CA LYS A 152 -25.60 -15.35 21.68
C LYS A 152 -26.53 -14.42 20.91
N GLY A 153 -26.07 -13.21 20.55
CA GLY A 153 -26.74 -12.29 19.63
C GLY A 153 -28.07 -11.71 20.12
N GLN A 154 -28.38 -11.79 21.41
CA GLN A 154 -29.55 -11.11 21.99
C GLN A 154 -29.14 -9.75 22.53
N TRP A 155 -28.81 -8.82 21.63
CA TRP A 155 -28.34 -7.49 22.01
C TRP A 155 -29.46 -6.47 21.87
N THR A 156 -29.63 -5.63 22.90
CA THR A 156 -30.30 -4.35 22.73
C THR A 156 -29.30 -3.30 22.27
N PRO A 157 -29.73 -2.19 21.61
CA PRO A 157 -28.83 -1.09 21.26
C PRO A 157 -28.02 -0.57 22.46
N ASP A 158 -28.60 -0.59 23.66
CA ASP A 158 -27.97 -0.16 24.90
C ASP A 158 -26.85 -1.10 25.35
N ASP A 159 -26.94 -2.41 25.04
CA ASP A 159 -25.88 -3.38 25.32
C ASP A 159 -24.67 -3.23 24.37
N VAL A 160 -24.89 -2.73 23.16
CA VAL A 160 -23.87 -2.65 22.10
C VAL A 160 -23.02 -1.38 22.23
N LEU A 161 -23.62 -0.28 22.71
CA LEU A 161 -22.95 1.02 22.84
C LEU A 161 -21.63 0.95 23.64
N PRO A 162 -21.59 0.35 24.85
CA PRO A 162 -20.35 0.21 25.63
C PRO A 162 -19.26 -0.61 24.91
N ILE A 163 -19.64 -1.61 24.11
CA ILE A 163 -18.74 -2.43 23.29
C ILE A 163 -18.06 -1.58 22.21
N ILE A 164 -18.86 -0.76 21.53
CA ILE A 164 -18.39 0.16 20.50
C ILE A 164 -17.46 1.22 21.12
N GLU A 165 -17.84 1.83 22.23
CA GLU A 165 -16.99 2.84 22.91
C GLU A 165 -15.65 2.26 23.35
N GLY A 166 -15.64 1.04 23.92
CA GLY A 166 -14.41 0.33 24.27
C GLY A 166 -13.52 0.00 23.06
N TYR A 167 -14.11 -0.21 21.89
CA TYR A 167 -13.38 -0.39 20.63
C TYR A 167 -12.74 0.89 20.14
N LEU A 168 -13.50 1.99 20.11
CA LEU A 168 -13.02 3.30 19.71
C LEU A 168 -11.85 3.76 20.57
N GLN A 169 -11.95 3.55 21.88
CA GLN A 169 -10.88 3.88 22.81
C GLN A 169 -9.62 3.05 22.54
N ARG A 170 -9.76 1.75 22.21
CA ARG A 170 -8.62 0.91 21.81
C ARG A 170 -7.89 1.47 20.60
N LEU A 171 -8.62 1.97 19.62
CA LEU A 171 -8.02 2.48 18.39
C LEU A 171 -7.33 3.81 18.62
N LYS A 172 -7.87 4.67 19.49
CA LYS A 172 -7.16 5.86 19.97
C LYS A 172 -5.86 5.49 20.68
N ASP A 173 -5.88 4.49 21.57
CA ASP A 173 -4.69 4.01 22.27
C ASP A 173 -3.68 3.31 21.34
N GLN A 174 -4.16 2.72 20.25
CA GLN A 174 -3.35 2.01 19.26
C GLN A 174 -2.85 2.90 18.13
N GLN A 175 -3.45 4.07 17.85
CA GLN A 175 -2.99 5.01 16.83
C GLN A 175 -1.48 5.33 16.92
N PRO A 176 -0.86 5.53 18.11
CA PRO A 176 0.58 5.73 18.21
C PRO A 176 1.38 4.51 17.75
N LYS A 177 0.90 3.30 18.07
CA LYS A 177 1.55 2.02 17.71
C LYS A 177 1.33 1.66 16.24
N LEU A 178 0.12 1.90 15.72
CA LEU A 178 -0.25 1.71 14.33
C LEU A 178 0.45 2.71 13.42
N ASN A 179 0.70 3.96 13.82
CA ASN A 179 1.54 4.87 13.02
C ASN A 179 2.98 4.35 12.90
N ILE A 180 3.53 3.74 13.96
CA ILE A 180 4.86 3.12 13.94
C ILE A 180 4.86 1.81 13.12
N GLU A 181 3.79 1.03 13.16
CA GLU A 181 3.66 -0.23 12.42
C GLU A 181 3.21 -0.06 10.96
N GLN A 182 2.39 0.92 10.61
CA GLN A 182 2.06 1.27 9.22
C GLN A 182 3.28 1.78 8.47
N VAL A 183 4.21 2.47 9.15
CA VAL A 183 5.55 2.76 8.62
C VAL A 183 6.33 1.46 8.36
N LYS A 184 6.15 0.41 9.19
CA LYS A 184 6.78 -0.90 8.98
C LYS A 184 6.05 -1.77 7.94
N THR A 185 4.73 -1.76 7.83
CA THR A 185 3.96 -2.64 6.93
C THR A 185 3.82 -2.07 5.52
N ARG A 186 3.78 -0.75 5.34
CA ARG A 186 3.98 -0.13 4.00
C ARG A 186 5.34 -0.48 3.40
N SER A 187 6.34 -0.80 4.23
CA SER A 187 7.65 -1.27 3.75
C SER A 187 7.67 -2.74 3.29
N ARG A 188 6.60 -3.51 3.51
CA ARG A 188 6.51 -4.96 3.25
C ARG A 188 5.42 -5.41 2.27
N SER A 189 4.52 -4.52 1.82
CA SER A 189 3.79 -4.81 0.58
C SER A 189 4.84 -5.09 -0.49
N LYS A 190 4.80 -6.27 -1.11
CA LYS A 190 5.73 -6.66 -2.17
C LYS A 190 5.71 -5.58 -3.24
N LEU A 191 6.59 -4.59 -3.13
CA LEU A 191 6.90 -3.65 -4.19
C LEU A 191 7.22 -4.56 -5.36
N LYS A 192 6.34 -4.58 -6.37
CA LYS A 192 6.57 -5.34 -7.60
C LYS A 192 7.99 -4.98 -8.03
N GLU A 193 8.90 -5.94 -7.88
CA GLU A 193 10.29 -5.72 -8.24
C GLU A 193 10.29 -5.39 -9.72
N ALA A 194 10.86 -4.24 -10.08
CA ALA A 194 10.98 -3.90 -11.49
C ALA A 194 11.78 -5.02 -12.17
N PRO A 195 11.40 -5.44 -13.39
CA PRO A 195 12.14 -6.46 -14.13
C PRO A 195 13.61 -6.06 -14.21
N LYS A 196 14.50 -7.03 -13.97
CA LYS A 196 15.93 -6.76 -13.88
C LYS A 196 16.46 -6.28 -15.23
N ARG A 197 16.89 -5.02 -15.32
CA ARG A 197 17.46 -4.41 -16.52
C ARG A 197 18.97 -4.19 -16.33
N SER A 198 19.75 -4.30 -17.40
CA SER A 198 21.13 -3.81 -17.43
C SER A 198 21.13 -2.28 -17.47
N TRP A 199 21.73 -1.65 -16.48
CA TRP A 199 21.82 -0.20 -16.37
C TRP A 199 23.22 0.28 -16.70
N ASN A 200 23.33 1.33 -17.53
CA ASN A 200 24.54 2.14 -17.58
C ASN A 200 24.58 3.08 -16.35
N LEU A 201 25.77 3.40 -15.85
CA LEU A 201 25.95 4.27 -14.68
C LEU A 201 25.33 5.66 -14.90
N ALA A 202 25.50 6.24 -16.10
CA ALA A 202 24.93 7.55 -16.45
C ALA A 202 23.39 7.52 -16.52
N GLU A 203 22.80 6.46 -17.07
CA GLU A 203 21.34 6.27 -17.11
C GLU A 203 20.76 6.08 -15.72
N LEU A 204 21.43 5.30 -14.88
CA LEU A 204 21.02 5.09 -13.49
C LEU A 204 21.10 6.38 -12.68
N ASP A 205 22.14 7.19 -12.89
CA ASP A 205 22.28 8.48 -12.21
C ASP A 205 21.14 9.45 -12.59
N LYS A 206 20.79 9.53 -13.88
CA LYS A 206 19.62 10.29 -14.35
C LYS A 206 18.31 9.78 -13.75
N ALA A 207 18.09 8.47 -13.72
CA ALA A 207 16.88 7.88 -13.14
C ALA A 207 16.78 8.15 -11.62
N ILE A 208 17.91 8.10 -10.89
CA ILE A 208 17.95 8.48 -9.47
C ILE A 208 17.69 9.97 -9.30
N GLN A 209 18.16 10.82 -10.22
CA GLN A 209 17.92 12.26 -10.21
C GLN A 209 16.44 12.59 -10.44
N GLU A 210 15.76 11.92 -11.38
CA GLU A 210 14.32 12.03 -11.57
C GLU A 210 13.55 11.58 -10.34
N TYR A 211 13.89 10.41 -9.78
CA TYR A 211 13.27 9.93 -8.55
C TYR A 211 13.45 10.88 -7.36
N LYS A 212 14.61 11.55 -7.28
CA LYS A 212 14.87 12.62 -6.30
C LYS A 212 13.96 13.82 -6.52
N ARG A 213 13.71 14.22 -7.78
CA ARG A 213 12.78 15.32 -8.11
C ARG A 213 11.34 14.97 -7.71
N ASP A 214 10.89 13.75 -8.04
CA ASP A 214 9.54 13.28 -7.70
C ASP A 214 9.27 13.26 -6.20
N HIS A 215 10.32 13.08 -5.39
CA HIS A 215 10.23 13.04 -3.92
C HIS A 215 10.87 14.28 -3.26
N ALA A 216 10.92 15.42 -3.97
CA ALA A 216 11.54 16.64 -3.44
C ALA A 216 10.85 17.14 -2.16
N ALA A 217 9.52 17.03 -2.10
CA ALA A 217 8.73 17.42 -0.92
C ALA A 217 9.08 16.56 0.31
N GLU A 218 9.20 15.24 0.15
CA GLU A 218 9.62 14.34 1.22
C GLU A 218 11.04 14.62 1.68
N ILE A 219 11.95 14.91 0.75
CA ILE A 219 13.33 15.28 1.08
C ILE A 219 13.34 16.57 1.92
N GLN A 220 12.59 17.60 1.52
CA GLN A 220 12.49 18.85 2.30
C GLN A 220 11.90 18.61 3.69
N LYS A 221 10.87 17.77 3.81
CA LYS A 221 10.28 17.39 5.10
C LYS A 221 11.27 16.65 6.00
N ILE A 222 12.09 15.77 5.44
CA ILE A 222 13.13 15.08 6.21
C ILE A 222 14.21 16.07 6.65
N LEU A 223 14.63 16.95 5.74
CA LEU A 223 15.66 17.96 6.00
C LEU A 223 15.25 18.93 7.10
N SER A 224 14.01 19.44 7.09
CA SER A 224 13.55 20.38 8.11
C SER A 224 13.68 19.83 9.52
N VAL A 225 13.41 18.52 9.72
CA VAL A 225 13.59 17.85 11.02
C VAL A 225 15.06 17.55 11.33
N LEU A 226 15.87 17.20 10.32
CA LEU A 226 17.29 16.91 10.53
C LEU A 226 18.10 18.17 10.86
N GLU A 227 17.80 19.28 10.20
CA GLU A 227 18.48 20.57 10.35
C GLU A 227 17.96 21.39 11.54
N SER A 228 16.69 21.19 11.95
CA SER A 228 16.12 21.87 13.12
C SER A 228 16.97 21.64 14.38
N SER A 229 17.34 22.71 15.05
CA SER A 229 18.00 22.67 16.36
C SER A 229 17.05 22.23 17.47
N LYS A 230 15.73 22.36 17.27
CA LYS A 230 14.70 22.00 18.23
C LYS A 230 14.36 20.50 18.23
N SER A 231 14.69 19.78 17.15
CA SER A 231 14.36 18.37 17.02
C SER A 231 15.27 17.48 17.86
N THR A 232 14.67 16.52 18.57
CA THR A 232 15.40 15.63 19.48
C THR A 232 16.25 14.61 18.74
N ALA A 233 17.27 14.04 19.39
CA ALA A 233 18.11 13.01 18.79
C ALA A 233 17.33 11.76 18.34
N VAL A 234 16.25 11.44 19.07
CA VAL A 234 15.35 10.32 18.76
C VAL A 234 14.58 10.60 17.46
N GLU A 235 14.01 11.80 17.30
CA GLU A 235 13.32 12.22 16.08
C GLU A 235 14.25 12.21 14.87
N LYS A 236 15.45 12.78 15.01
CA LYS A 236 16.45 12.76 13.93
C LYS A 236 16.83 11.34 13.54
N THR A 237 16.90 10.42 14.51
CA THR A 237 17.19 9.00 14.24
C THR A 237 16.01 8.32 13.54
N ALA A 238 14.77 8.61 13.94
CA ALA A 238 13.57 8.10 13.29
C ALA A 238 13.48 8.60 11.83
N MET A 239 13.74 9.89 11.60
CA MET A 239 13.74 10.48 10.25
C MET A 239 14.85 9.90 9.35
N ARG A 240 16.04 9.60 9.89
CA ARG A 240 17.07 8.88 9.12
C ARG A 240 16.63 7.48 8.73
N LYS A 241 15.93 6.75 9.61
CA LYS A 241 15.39 5.41 9.28
C LYS A 241 14.31 5.52 8.20
N TYR A 242 13.46 6.54 8.27
CA TYR A 242 12.45 6.82 7.25
C TYR A 242 13.10 7.18 5.90
N ALA A 243 14.09 8.06 5.90
CA ALA A 243 14.91 8.39 4.72
C ALA A 243 15.58 7.14 4.14
N GLN A 244 16.09 6.25 4.99
CA GLN A 244 16.69 4.98 4.57
C GLN A 244 15.67 4.03 3.91
N SER A 245 14.40 4.07 4.32
CA SER A 245 13.34 3.27 3.68
C SER A 245 12.89 3.78 2.32
N LEU A 246 13.15 5.05 2.00
CA LEU A 246 12.79 5.65 0.70
C LEU A 246 13.98 5.72 -0.27
N PHE A 247 15.14 6.14 0.24
CA PHE A 247 16.32 6.49 -0.56
C PHE A 247 17.51 5.57 -0.29
N GLY A 248 17.33 4.52 0.52
CA GLY A 248 18.39 3.57 0.80
C GLY A 248 18.84 2.81 -0.45
N ARG A 249 20.13 2.51 -0.53
CA ARG A 249 20.76 1.75 -1.63
C ARG A 249 19.94 0.55 -2.13
N ASN A 250 19.46 -0.29 -1.22
CA ASN A 250 18.71 -1.50 -1.56
C ASN A 250 17.25 -1.20 -1.98
N VAL A 251 16.71 -0.05 -1.59
CA VAL A 251 15.38 0.41 -1.99
C VAL A 251 15.43 0.87 -3.45
N LEU A 252 16.39 1.75 -3.78
CA LEU A 252 16.59 2.20 -5.16
C LEU A 252 16.97 1.03 -6.08
N MET A 253 17.83 0.11 -5.63
CA MET A 253 18.15 -1.11 -6.38
C MET A 253 16.91 -1.90 -6.78
N ARG A 254 15.95 -2.09 -5.86
CA ARG A 254 14.69 -2.80 -6.14
C ARG A 254 13.74 -1.99 -7.02
N LYS A 255 13.64 -0.67 -6.77
CA LYS A 255 12.78 0.25 -7.53
C LYS A 255 13.18 0.27 -9.02
N PHE A 256 14.47 0.27 -9.32
CA PHE A 256 15.00 0.33 -10.68
C PHE A 256 15.35 -1.04 -11.27
N GLY A 257 15.24 -2.14 -10.51
CA GLY A 257 15.60 -3.48 -10.99
C GLY A 257 17.10 -3.65 -11.28
N VAL A 258 17.96 -2.99 -10.51
CA VAL A 258 19.42 -3.09 -10.68
C VAL A 258 19.92 -4.40 -10.05
N ARG A 259 20.77 -5.15 -10.76
CA ARG A 259 21.28 -6.46 -10.28
C ARG A 259 22.10 -6.38 -8.98
N GLY A 260 22.72 -5.24 -8.67
CA GLY A 260 23.54 -5.08 -7.47
C GLY A 260 23.56 -3.66 -6.93
N GLY A 261 23.40 -3.54 -5.61
CA GLY A 261 23.43 -2.24 -4.93
C GLY A 261 24.77 -1.51 -5.03
N LYS A 262 25.85 -2.20 -5.43
CA LYS A 262 27.16 -1.59 -5.69
C LYS A 262 27.09 -0.51 -6.78
N LEU A 263 26.33 -0.78 -7.85
CA LEU A 263 26.18 0.17 -8.96
C LEU A 263 25.46 1.44 -8.49
N VAL A 264 24.36 1.29 -7.73
CA VAL A 264 23.63 2.41 -7.08
C VAL A 264 24.57 3.20 -6.18
N ALA A 265 25.39 2.54 -5.36
CA ALA A 265 26.33 3.21 -4.46
C ALA A 265 27.47 3.96 -5.19
N GLN A 266 27.78 3.58 -6.43
CA GLN A 266 28.80 4.26 -7.23
C GLN A 266 28.28 5.55 -7.87
N THR A 267 26.97 5.67 -8.11
CA THR A 267 26.35 6.87 -8.68
C THR A 267 26.59 8.11 -7.82
N THR A 268 26.88 9.24 -8.48
CA THR A 268 27.14 10.54 -7.85
C THR A 268 25.91 11.07 -7.13
N THR A 269 24.73 10.87 -7.70
CA THR A 269 23.46 11.35 -7.15
C THR A 269 23.07 10.60 -5.87
N HIS A 270 23.28 9.27 -5.81
CA HIS A 270 23.02 8.54 -4.56
C HIS A 270 24.00 8.92 -3.45
N LYS A 271 25.29 9.17 -3.77
CA LYS A 271 26.28 9.61 -2.79
C LYS A 271 25.93 10.96 -2.17
N SER A 272 25.56 11.95 -3.00
CA SER A 272 25.14 13.26 -2.54
C SER A 272 23.85 13.18 -1.71
N LEU A 273 22.86 12.43 -2.18
CA LEU A 273 21.60 12.21 -1.46
C LEU A 273 21.81 11.51 -0.10
N SER A 274 22.66 10.48 -0.06
CA SER A 274 22.97 9.75 1.18
C SER A 274 23.66 10.64 2.21
N ALA A 275 24.62 11.47 1.77
CA ALA A 275 25.31 12.38 2.67
C ALA A 275 24.37 13.46 3.21
N LEU A 276 23.52 14.03 2.34
CA LEU A 276 22.52 15.03 2.71
C LEU A 276 21.53 14.47 3.75
N LEU A 277 21.01 13.27 3.53
CA LEU A 277 20.06 12.62 4.45
C LEU A 277 20.75 11.99 5.67
N GLY A 278 22.08 12.06 5.76
CA GLY A 278 22.86 11.45 6.83
C GLY A 278 22.72 9.92 6.90
N LEU A 279 22.52 9.27 5.75
CA LEU A 279 22.48 7.81 5.66
C LEU A 279 23.89 7.26 5.83
N LYS A 280 24.06 6.29 6.73
CA LYS A 280 25.36 5.66 6.97
C LYS A 280 25.83 4.92 5.72
N SER A 281 26.78 5.49 5.00
CA SER A 281 27.61 4.77 4.04
C SER A 281 28.63 3.94 4.83
N LYS A 282 28.78 2.65 4.51
CA LYS A 282 29.90 1.84 5.03
C LYS A 282 31.26 2.27 4.46
N ALA A 283 31.27 3.11 3.42
CA ALA A 283 32.48 3.59 2.77
C ALA A 283 32.63 5.10 2.96
N ASN A 284 33.73 5.48 3.62
CA ASN A 284 34.33 6.81 3.81
C ASN A 284 33.40 8.01 4.06
N THR A 285 33.68 8.68 5.18
CA THR A 285 33.10 9.93 5.64
C THR A 285 33.42 11.06 4.65
N ILE A 286 32.60 11.24 3.62
CA ILE A 286 32.62 12.46 2.80
C ILE A 286 32.01 13.59 3.65
N SER A 287 32.71 14.71 3.78
CA SER A 287 32.27 15.88 4.57
C SER A 287 30.93 16.42 4.03
N ARG A 288 29.98 16.67 4.93
CA ARG A 288 28.64 17.21 4.60
C ARG A 288 28.70 18.58 3.93
N ASP A 289 29.74 19.36 4.19
CA ASP A 289 29.84 20.75 3.73
C ASP A 289 30.08 20.84 2.21
N VAL A 290 30.85 19.92 1.63
CA VAL A 290 31.12 19.89 0.18
C VAL A 290 29.87 19.53 -0.62
N ILE A 291 28.98 18.72 -0.05
CA ILE A 291 27.75 18.26 -0.71
C ILE A 291 26.63 19.30 -0.56
N ARG A 292 26.70 20.18 0.44
CA ARG A 292 25.72 21.26 0.65
C ARG A 292 25.76 22.28 -0.48
N GLU A 293 26.95 22.62 -1.00
CA GLU A 293 27.12 23.55 -2.13
C GLU A 293 26.55 22.99 -3.45
N ASP A 294 26.77 21.71 -3.75
CA ASP A 294 26.24 21.06 -4.97
C ASP A 294 24.71 20.92 -4.95
N ILE A 295 24.13 20.69 -3.76
CA ILE A 295 22.69 20.55 -3.61
C ILE A 295 21.99 21.90 -3.60
N LEU A 296 22.59 22.95 -3.02
CA LEU A 296 22.07 24.31 -3.17
C LEU A 296 22.05 24.73 -4.65
N LYS A 297 23.08 24.39 -5.44
CA LYS A 297 23.08 24.64 -6.89
C LYS A 297 22.00 23.85 -7.64
N SER A 298 21.83 22.55 -7.36
CA SER A 298 20.81 21.72 -8.03
C SER A 298 19.38 22.05 -7.61
N ASN A 299 19.13 22.38 -6.34
CA ASN A 299 17.79 22.74 -5.85
C ASN A 299 17.37 24.14 -6.32
N LYS A 300 18.31 25.08 -6.50
CA LYS A 300 18.01 26.40 -7.10
C LYS A 300 17.56 26.26 -8.57
N MET A 301 18.03 25.23 -9.27
CA MET A 301 17.60 24.91 -10.64
C MET A 301 16.24 24.18 -10.69
N VAL A 302 15.96 23.27 -9.75
CA VAL A 302 14.69 22.49 -9.73
C VAL A 302 13.52 23.28 -9.15
N LEU A 303 13.74 24.18 -8.19
CA LEU A 303 12.67 25.05 -7.67
C LEU A 303 12.27 26.15 -8.67
N ARG A 304 13.17 26.55 -9.58
CA ARG A 304 12.83 27.48 -10.68
C ARG A 304 11.97 26.83 -11.78
N SER A 305 12.05 25.52 -11.99
CA SER A 305 11.24 24.84 -13.03
C SER A 305 9.89 24.31 -12.54
N ALA A 306 9.58 24.43 -11.25
CA ALA A 306 8.35 23.90 -10.65
C ALA A 306 7.31 24.99 -10.32
N PHE A 307 7.66 26.26 -10.53
CA PHE A 307 6.81 27.44 -10.26
C PHE A 307 6.84 28.42 -11.45
N ASP A 308 6.55 27.92 -12.66
CA ASP A 308 6.21 28.77 -13.80
C ASP A 308 4.80 29.35 -13.58
N GLU A 309 4.71 30.45 -12.83
CA GLU A 309 3.67 31.46 -13.01
C GLU A 309 4.17 32.49 -14.06
N PRO A 310 3.34 32.89 -15.03
CA PRO A 310 3.78 33.77 -16.10
C PRO A 310 3.84 35.23 -15.60
N ALA A 311 5.04 35.78 -15.47
CA ALA A 311 5.27 37.22 -15.35
C ALA A 311 6.55 37.59 -16.11
N ASP A 312 6.34 38.03 -17.35
CA ASP A 312 7.30 38.26 -18.43
C ASP A 312 8.24 39.48 -18.21
N GLU A 313 8.46 39.92 -16.97
CA GLU A 313 9.39 41.03 -16.66
C GLU A 313 10.45 40.68 -15.61
N ASN A 314 10.19 39.74 -14.69
CA ASN A 314 11.15 39.36 -13.63
C ASN A 314 12.15 38.26 -14.04
N ALA A 315 11.94 37.61 -15.19
CA ALA A 315 12.84 36.57 -15.70
C ALA A 315 14.17 37.18 -16.21
N ALA A 316 14.13 38.35 -16.84
CA ALA A 316 15.30 39.04 -17.35
C ALA A 316 16.24 39.49 -16.22
N ASP A 317 15.69 40.10 -15.16
CA ASP A 317 16.48 40.55 -14.00
C ASP A 317 17.11 39.37 -13.24
N GLY A 318 16.39 38.26 -13.14
CA GLY A 318 16.89 37.04 -12.50
C GLY A 318 18.04 36.36 -13.25
N GLU A 319 18.12 36.54 -14.57
CA GLU A 319 19.21 36.05 -15.43
C GLU A 319 20.41 37.00 -15.38
N ILE A 320 20.19 38.31 -15.35
CA ILE A 320 21.23 39.32 -15.17
C ILE A 320 21.95 39.10 -13.83
N ILE A 321 21.21 38.97 -12.73
CA ILE A 321 21.78 38.73 -11.39
C ILE A 321 22.58 37.41 -11.34
N ALA A 322 22.08 36.34 -12.00
CA ALA A 322 22.80 35.08 -12.07
C ALA A 322 24.12 35.22 -12.86
N SER A 323 24.11 35.96 -13.97
CA SER A 323 25.30 36.22 -14.77
C SER A 323 26.34 37.05 -14.01
N GLU A 324 25.91 38.00 -13.18
CA GLU A 324 26.79 38.87 -12.41
C GLU A 324 27.47 38.14 -11.25
N THR A 325 26.71 37.29 -10.56
CA THR A 325 27.24 36.47 -9.47
C THR A 325 28.27 35.45 -10.00
N GLU A 326 28.03 34.86 -11.16
CA GLU A 326 28.99 33.97 -11.80
C GLU A 326 30.28 34.70 -12.24
N LYS A 327 30.15 35.92 -12.80
CA LYS A 327 31.30 36.77 -13.12
C LYS A 327 32.14 37.07 -11.87
N THR A 328 31.51 37.42 -10.75
CA THR A 328 32.23 37.71 -9.50
C THR A 328 32.95 36.48 -8.96
N LEU A 329 32.31 35.31 -8.96
CA LEU A 329 32.95 34.05 -8.55
C LEU A 329 34.13 33.66 -9.45
N SER A 330 34.02 33.91 -10.76
CA SER A 330 35.12 33.70 -11.72
C SER A 330 36.32 34.60 -11.41
N ILE A 331 36.09 35.87 -11.05
CA ILE A 331 37.16 36.79 -10.65
C ILE A 331 37.84 36.32 -9.36
N ILE A 332 37.08 35.87 -8.35
CA ILE A 332 37.66 35.32 -7.11
C ILE A 332 38.54 34.09 -7.42
N ARG A 333 38.09 33.19 -8.31
CA ARG A 333 38.88 32.01 -8.73
C ARG A 333 40.16 32.41 -9.45
N LYS A 334 40.08 33.30 -10.43
CA LYS A 334 41.28 33.83 -11.12
C LYS A 334 42.27 34.46 -10.15
N TYR A 335 41.76 35.17 -9.13
CA TYR A 335 42.60 35.76 -8.09
C TYR A 335 43.26 34.69 -7.20
N ALA A 336 42.52 33.63 -6.85
CA ALA A 336 43.04 32.47 -6.11
C ALA A 336 44.11 31.69 -6.90
N ASP A 337 43.96 31.62 -8.22
CA ASP A 337 44.88 30.90 -9.11
C ASP A 337 46.16 31.70 -9.42
N SER A 338 46.23 32.98 -9.00
CA SER A 338 47.44 33.77 -9.17
C SER A 338 48.62 33.20 -8.35
N ASN A 339 49.84 33.34 -8.89
CA ASN A 339 51.07 32.88 -8.22
C ASN A 339 51.46 33.73 -6.99
N LYS A 340 50.65 34.71 -6.59
CA LYS A 340 50.90 35.57 -5.44
C LYS A 340 50.48 34.82 -4.15
N LYS A 341 51.40 34.63 -3.21
CA LYS A 341 51.15 33.92 -1.93
C LYS A 341 49.98 34.52 -1.14
N ASP A 342 49.92 35.85 -1.05
CA ASP A 342 48.88 36.58 -0.30
C ASP A 342 47.51 36.56 -1.00
N ALA A 343 47.49 36.38 -2.34
CA ALA A 343 46.25 36.39 -3.11
C ALA A 343 45.40 35.15 -2.84
N LYS A 344 46.02 34.00 -2.55
CA LYS A 344 45.31 32.77 -2.19
C LYS A 344 44.54 32.90 -0.88
N GLU A 345 45.14 33.51 0.13
CA GLU A 345 44.49 33.72 1.43
C GLU A 345 43.40 34.79 1.35
N ALA A 346 43.67 35.89 0.64
CA ALA A 346 42.69 36.93 0.38
C ALA A 346 41.49 36.41 -0.45
N ALA A 347 41.72 35.59 -1.47
CA ALA A 347 40.66 34.97 -2.26
C ALA A 347 39.78 34.03 -1.43
N LYS A 348 40.37 33.23 -0.53
CA LYS A 348 39.62 32.38 0.41
C LYS A 348 38.75 33.21 1.35
N SER A 349 39.29 34.31 1.87
CA SER A 349 38.54 35.24 2.74
C SER A 349 37.39 35.89 2.00
N LEU A 350 37.63 36.39 0.78
CA LEU A 350 36.60 36.99 -0.09
C LEU A 350 35.51 35.99 -0.46
N TYR A 351 35.86 34.76 -0.84
CA TYR A 351 34.90 33.70 -1.13
C TYR A 351 34.02 33.42 0.10
N LYS A 352 34.61 33.33 1.29
CA LYS A 352 33.86 33.08 2.53
C LYS A 352 32.92 34.22 2.90
N LYS A 353 33.33 35.48 2.74
CA LYS A 353 32.46 36.65 3.00
C LYS A 353 31.34 36.74 1.97
N TYR A 354 31.66 36.56 0.70
CA TYR A 354 30.69 36.59 -0.40
C TYR A 354 29.64 35.48 -0.28
N THR A 355 30.04 34.24 0.02
CA THR A 355 29.10 33.11 0.21
C THR A 355 28.20 33.25 1.44
N ARG A 356 28.61 34.06 2.43
CA ARG A 356 27.79 34.41 3.59
C ARG A 356 26.91 35.64 3.37
N SER A 357 26.92 36.21 2.17
CA SER A 357 26.25 37.46 1.83
C SER A 357 26.71 38.64 2.70
N GLU A 358 27.93 38.59 3.22
CA GLU A 358 28.57 39.68 3.97
C GLU A 358 29.18 40.74 3.03
N MET A 359 29.23 40.46 1.71
CA MET A 359 29.73 41.37 0.69
C MET A 359 28.91 41.25 -0.60
N SER A 360 28.63 42.39 -1.26
CA SER A 360 28.00 42.46 -2.58
C SER A 360 28.99 42.19 -3.73
N ASP A 361 28.48 41.96 -4.93
CA ASP A 361 29.29 41.76 -6.13
C ASP A 361 30.26 42.92 -6.41
N GLU A 362 29.80 44.16 -6.28
CA GLU A 362 30.63 45.36 -6.42
C GLU A 362 31.70 45.46 -5.34
N GLN A 363 31.34 45.23 -4.08
CA GLN A 363 32.29 45.27 -2.97
C GLN A 363 33.42 44.25 -3.14
N VAL A 364 33.12 43.05 -3.65
CA VAL A 364 34.15 42.05 -3.97
C VAL A 364 35.05 42.54 -5.10
N ARG A 365 34.48 43.06 -6.19
CA ARG A 365 35.25 43.57 -7.34
C ARG A 365 36.16 44.73 -6.95
N GLU A 366 35.67 45.66 -6.13
CA GLU A 366 36.47 46.77 -5.59
C GLU A 366 37.58 46.30 -4.66
N THR A 367 37.28 45.33 -3.78
CA THR A 367 38.30 44.80 -2.86
C THR A 367 39.43 44.11 -3.62
N ILE A 368 39.11 43.35 -4.68
CA ILE A 368 40.14 42.73 -5.55
C ILE A 368 40.95 43.82 -6.27
N LYS A 369 40.31 44.86 -6.81
CA LYS A 369 41.01 46.01 -7.42
C LYS A 369 41.96 46.71 -6.43
N LEU A 370 41.54 46.90 -5.18
CA LEU A 370 42.37 47.50 -4.13
C LEU A 370 43.55 46.61 -3.75
N LEU A 371 43.35 45.30 -3.66
CA LEU A 371 44.40 44.33 -3.36
C LEU A 371 45.43 44.22 -4.49
N ASP A 372 45.01 44.41 -5.75
CA ASP A 372 45.95 44.50 -6.88
C ASP A 372 46.68 45.85 -6.94
N LYS A 373 46.04 46.95 -6.52
CA LYS A 373 46.66 48.29 -6.45
C LYS A 373 47.68 48.44 -5.32
N LYS A 374 47.48 47.79 -4.17
CA LYS A 374 48.39 47.84 -3.01
C LYS A 374 49.79 47.21 -3.25
N LYS A 375 50.10 46.79 -4.48
CA LYS A 375 51.39 46.22 -4.88
C LYS A 375 52.11 46.99 -5.99
N TYR A 376 51.64 48.20 -6.31
CA TYR A 376 52.46 49.29 -6.84
C TYR A 376 52.64 50.32 -5.73
#